data_AF-A0AAU8K327-F1
#
_entry.id   AF-A0AAU8K327-F1
#
_cell.length_a   1.000
_cell.length_b   1.000
_cell.length_c   1.000
_cell.angle_alpha   90.00
_cell.angle_beta   90.00
_cell.angle_gamma   90.00
#
_symmetry.space_group_name_H-M   'P 1'
#
loop_
_entity.id
_entity.type
_entity.pdbx_description
1 polymer ?
#
loop_
_entity_poly.entity_id
_entity_poly.type
_entity_poly.pdbx_seq_one_letter_code
_entity_poly.pdbx_strand_id
1 'polypeptide(L)'
;MSTNPKIRAAADVLASTSFETRQAPDPYTAMAHRLEEANLLVQPTASVYAALPVRVRRTGLAIELDTSALMRALLTTLADQFSEDPEGVGEALLEISQLSDSARAEHTLDGRGHAEHARDEKLDALIEDLGGAEQQLTFTHAWQVVDALARAAGPRIPRQGDTQGAVA
;
A
#
# COMPACT_ATOMS: atom_id res chain seq x y z
N MET A 1 -1.55 12.13 26.39
CA MET A 1 -1.26 11.41 25.13
C MET A 1 0.26 11.46 24.92
N SER A 2 0.95 10.33 25.00
CA SER A 2 2.41 10.27 24.85
C SER A 2 2.77 10.15 23.37
N THR A 3 3.37 11.18 22.78
CA THR A 3 3.79 11.18 21.38
C THR A 3 4.95 10.20 21.21
N ASN A 4 4.82 9.25 20.29
CA ASN A 4 5.83 8.25 19.99
C ASN A 4 7.19 8.93 19.70
N PRO A 5 8.27 8.59 20.40
CA PRO A 5 9.57 9.25 20.28
C PRO A 5 10.14 9.18 18.85
N LYS A 6 9.75 8.18 18.06
CA LYS A 6 10.14 8.05 16.65
C LYS A 6 9.43 9.07 15.76
N ILE A 7 8.18 9.43 16.08
CA ILE A 7 7.43 10.46 15.35
C ILE A 7 8.03 11.84 15.62
N ARG A 8 8.45 12.10 16.87
CA ARG A 8 9.15 13.34 17.22
C ARG A 8 10.52 13.43 16.53
N ALA A 9 11.31 12.36 16.54
CA ALA A 9 12.59 12.31 15.84
C ALA A 9 12.45 12.51 14.31
N ALA A 10 11.42 11.93 13.68
CA ALA A 10 11.15 12.15 12.26
C ALA A 10 10.74 13.59 11.95
N ALA A 11 9.90 14.20 12.81
CA ALA A 11 9.51 15.60 12.68
C ALA A 11 10.72 16.54 12.85
N ASP A 12 11.64 16.25 13.77
CA ASP A 12 12.85 17.03 14.00
C ASP A 12 13.84 16.92 12.82
N VAL A 13 13.95 15.75 12.19
CA VAL A 13 14.75 15.57 10.96
C VAL A 13 14.14 16.34 9.78
N LEU A 14 12.82 16.31 9.62
CA LEU A 14 12.11 17.06 8.58
C LEU A 14 12.18 18.58 8.81
N ALA A 15 12.13 19.03 10.06
CA ALA A 15 12.25 20.45 10.42
C ALA A 15 13.68 20.99 10.31
N SER A 16 14.69 20.14 10.51
CA SER A 16 16.11 20.49 10.37
C SER A 16 16.67 20.35 8.96
N THR A 17 15.89 19.84 8.00
CA THR A 17 16.19 19.94 6.57
C THR A 17 16.02 21.38 6.08
N SER A 18 17.06 22.17 6.34
CA SER A 18 17.24 23.51 5.84
C SER A 18 17.31 23.56 4.30
N PHE A 19 17.15 24.79 3.81
CA PHE A 19 17.10 25.29 2.43
C PHE A 19 18.03 24.61 1.40
N GLU A 20 19.17 24.05 1.83
CA GLU A 20 20.15 23.38 0.96
C GLU A 20 19.61 22.12 0.25
N THR A 21 18.72 21.36 0.92
CA THR A 21 18.13 20.14 0.33
C THR A 21 17.23 20.43 -0.85
N ARG A 22 16.72 21.67 -1.02
CA ARG A 22 15.85 22.05 -2.15
C ARG A 22 16.61 22.44 -3.42
N GLN A 23 17.92 22.65 -3.34
CA GLN A 23 18.77 23.01 -4.48
C GLN A 23 19.63 21.86 -5.00
N ALA A 24 19.57 20.67 -4.36
CA ALA A 24 20.23 19.48 -4.86
C ALA A 24 19.57 18.99 -6.17
N PRO A 25 20.34 18.48 -7.14
CA PRO A 25 19.79 17.93 -8.39
C PRO A 25 18.87 16.72 -8.14
N ASP A 26 18.98 16.08 -6.98
CA ASP A 26 18.02 15.10 -6.49
C ASP A 26 17.76 15.28 -4.97
N PRO A 27 16.76 16.08 -4.60
CA PRO A 27 16.43 16.39 -3.21
C PRO A 27 15.86 15.17 -2.46
N TYR A 28 15.30 14.20 -3.19
CA TYR A 28 14.68 13.01 -2.62
C TYR A 28 15.73 11.97 -2.23
N THR A 29 16.78 11.80 -3.03
CA THR A 29 17.91 10.91 -2.68
C THR A 29 18.70 11.44 -1.49
N ALA A 30 18.92 12.76 -1.38
CA ALA A 30 19.56 13.35 -0.21
C ALA A 30 18.73 13.21 1.07
N MET A 31 17.41 13.38 0.98
CA MET A 31 16.49 13.14 2.10
C MET A 31 16.46 11.66 2.51
N ALA A 32 16.46 10.73 1.55
CA ALA A 32 16.53 9.30 1.82
C ALA A 32 17.81 8.94 2.59
N HIS A 33 18.98 9.42 2.15
CA HIS A 33 20.25 9.13 2.82
C HIS A 33 20.28 9.64 4.28
N ARG A 34 19.69 10.82 4.56
CA ARG A 34 19.63 11.38 5.91
C ARG A 34 18.63 10.65 6.81
N LEU A 35 17.51 10.19 6.27
CA LEU A 35 16.58 9.33 6.99
C LEU A 35 17.23 7.96 7.28
N GLU A 36 18.10 7.47 6.39
CA GLU A 36 18.90 6.26 6.58
C GLU A 36 19.91 6.43 7.71
N GLU A 37 20.67 7.53 7.69
CA GLU A 37 21.63 7.91 8.73
C GLU A 37 20.98 8.08 10.10
N ALA A 38 19.75 8.59 10.14
CA ALA A 38 18.95 8.70 11.36
C ALA A 38 18.34 7.36 11.82
N ASN A 39 18.60 6.26 11.10
CA ASN A 39 18.01 4.94 11.32
C ASN A 39 16.46 4.98 11.33
N LEU A 40 15.90 5.97 10.62
CA LEU A 40 14.47 6.19 10.41
C LEU A 40 14.00 5.54 9.11
N LEU A 41 14.92 5.28 8.17
CA LEU A 41 14.65 4.32 7.11
C LEU A 41 14.76 2.90 7.65
N VAL A 42 13.67 2.18 7.48
CA VAL A 42 13.63 0.74 7.60
C VAL A 42 14.59 0.14 6.56
N GLN A 43 15.50 -0.71 7.05
CA GLN A 43 16.42 -1.55 6.28
C GLN A 43 15.76 -2.36 5.14
N PRO A 44 16.56 -2.81 4.14
CA PRO A 44 16.24 -2.64 2.74
C PRO A 44 15.06 -3.45 2.22
N THR A 45 14.35 -2.77 1.35
CA THR A 45 13.36 -3.22 0.39
C THR A 45 13.85 -4.42 -0.42
N ALA A 46 13.25 -5.59 -0.20
CA ALA A 46 13.35 -6.64 -1.20
C ALA A 46 12.39 -6.27 -2.34
N SER A 47 12.94 -5.96 -3.51
CA SER A 47 12.17 -5.71 -4.73
C SER A 47 12.10 -7.00 -5.53
N VAL A 48 10.88 -7.48 -5.78
CA VAL A 48 10.63 -8.61 -6.66
C VAL A 48 10.21 -8.07 -8.02
N TYR A 49 11.05 -8.26 -9.02
CA TYR A 49 10.80 -7.80 -10.39
C TYR A 49 9.92 -8.81 -11.15
N ALA A 50 8.61 -8.76 -10.91
CA ALA A 50 7.62 -9.33 -11.83
C ALA A 50 7.27 -8.30 -12.92
N ALA A 51 6.18 -8.53 -13.69
CA ALA A 51 5.70 -7.56 -14.69
C ALA A 51 5.54 -6.15 -14.12
N LEU A 52 5.17 -6.06 -12.83
CA LEU A 52 5.23 -4.86 -12.01
C LEU A 52 6.03 -5.16 -10.73
N PRO A 53 6.91 -4.27 -10.27
CA PRO A 53 7.71 -4.53 -9.08
C PRO A 53 6.84 -4.55 -7.82
N VAL A 54 7.00 -5.59 -7.00
CA VAL A 54 6.43 -5.68 -5.66
C VAL A 54 7.54 -5.46 -4.64
N ARG A 55 7.33 -4.54 -3.71
CA ARG A 55 8.32 -4.20 -2.69
C ARG A 55 7.85 -4.63 -1.32
N VAL A 56 8.69 -5.38 -0.60
CA VAL A 56 8.41 -5.77 0.79
C VAL A 56 9.24 -4.90 1.73
N ARG A 57 8.58 -4.30 2.71
CA ARG A 57 9.23 -3.44 3.71
C ARG A 57 8.78 -3.86 5.10
N ARG A 58 9.71 -3.91 6.05
CA ARG A 58 9.33 -3.98 7.46
C ARG A 58 8.87 -2.59 7.91
N THR A 59 7.95 -2.50 8.85
CA THR A 59 7.67 -1.25 9.56
C THR A 59 7.83 -1.49 11.05
N GLY A 60 7.76 -0.43 11.86
CA GLY A 60 7.85 -0.58 13.32
C GLY A 60 6.78 -1.49 13.93
N LEU A 61 5.69 -1.77 13.20
CA LEU A 61 4.52 -2.50 13.68
C LEU A 61 4.08 -3.66 12.78
N ALA A 62 4.50 -3.70 11.51
CA ALA A 62 3.99 -4.65 10.53
C ALA A 62 5.00 -4.96 9.41
N ILE A 63 4.55 -5.71 8.42
CA ILE A 63 5.22 -5.86 7.11
C ILE A 63 4.30 -5.19 6.10
N GLU A 64 4.87 -4.33 5.27
CA GLU A 64 4.20 -3.59 4.21
C GLU A 64 4.54 -4.22 2.86
N LEU A 65 3.51 -4.42 2.04
CA LEU A 65 3.63 -4.80 0.64
C LEU A 65 3.30 -3.58 -0.21
N ASP A 66 4.32 -2.99 -0.83
CA ASP A 66 4.17 -1.83 -1.71
C ASP A 66 3.91 -2.31 -3.15
N THR A 67 2.68 -2.07 -3.60
CA THR A 67 2.15 -2.35 -4.95
C THR A 67 1.94 -1.06 -5.75
N SER A 68 2.62 0.03 -5.40
CA SER A 68 2.43 1.34 -6.03
C SER A 68 2.63 1.31 -7.56
N ALA A 69 3.44 0.40 -8.08
CA ALA A 69 3.62 0.25 -9.52
C ALA A 69 2.35 -0.20 -10.23
N LEU A 70 1.60 -1.14 -9.64
CA LEU A 70 0.28 -1.57 -10.14
C LEU A 70 -0.71 -0.42 -10.08
N MET A 71 -0.78 0.29 -8.94
CA MET A 71 -1.69 1.41 -8.80
C MET A 71 -1.40 2.52 -9.82
N ARG A 72 -0.11 2.81 -10.08
CA ARG A 72 0.29 3.78 -11.13
C ARG A 72 -0.13 3.32 -12.52
N ALA A 73 0.01 2.03 -12.84
CA ALA A 73 -0.43 1.49 -14.11
C ALA A 73 -1.94 1.66 -14.28
N LEU A 74 -2.74 1.24 -13.29
CA LEU A 74 -4.20 1.38 -13.31
C LEU A 74 -4.66 2.83 -13.45
N LEU A 75 -4.06 3.76 -12.68
CA LEU A 75 -4.39 5.19 -12.79
C LEU A 75 -3.99 5.80 -14.13
N THR A 76 -2.92 5.30 -14.76
CA THR A 76 -2.51 5.75 -16.10
C THR A 76 -3.51 5.24 -17.13
N THR A 77 -3.86 3.95 -17.10
CA THR A 77 -4.91 3.38 -17.97
C THR A 77 -6.24 4.10 -17.80
N LEU A 78 -6.62 4.44 -16.57
CA LEU A 78 -7.85 5.19 -16.30
C LEU A 78 -7.80 6.59 -16.92
N ALA A 79 -6.65 7.27 -16.84
CA ALA A 79 -6.47 8.57 -17.46
C ALA A 79 -6.53 8.49 -19.00
N ASP A 80 -5.96 7.44 -19.59
CA ASP A 80 -6.01 7.18 -21.02
C ASP A 80 -7.46 6.90 -21.47
N GLN A 81 -8.18 6.02 -20.77
CA GLN A 81 -9.60 5.74 -21.04
C GLN A 81 -10.47 7.00 -20.88
N PHE A 82 -10.24 7.81 -19.85
CA PHE A 82 -10.96 9.07 -19.68
C PHE A 82 -10.65 10.08 -20.80
N SER A 83 -9.43 10.07 -21.35
CA SER A 83 -9.09 10.90 -22.51
C SER A 83 -9.80 10.45 -23.78
N GLU A 84 -10.12 9.16 -23.90
CA GLU A 84 -10.81 8.57 -25.05
C GLU A 84 -12.34 8.69 -24.93
N ASP A 85 -12.90 8.46 -23.74
CA ASP A 85 -14.31 8.56 -23.42
C ASP A 85 -14.55 9.26 -22.07
N PRO A 86 -14.52 10.61 -22.04
CA PRO A 86 -14.74 11.36 -20.81
C PRO A 86 -16.14 11.21 -20.22
N GLU A 87 -17.15 11.01 -21.07
CA GLU A 87 -18.55 10.90 -20.64
C GLU A 87 -18.79 9.55 -19.98
N GLY A 88 -18.41 8.45 -20.64
CA GLY A 88 -18.61 7.10 -20.10
C GLY A 88 -17.83 6.85 -18.81
N VAL A 89 -16.53 7.19 -18.79
CA VAL A 89 -15.70 7.03 -17.59
C VAL A 89 -16.16 7.99 -16.48
N GLY A 90 -16.52 9.22 -16.84
CA GLY A 90 -17.03 10.21 -15.88
C GLY A 90 -18.34 9.77 -15.21
N GLU A 91 -19.28 9.21 -15.99
CA GLU A 91 -20.54 8.68 -15.48
C GLU A 91 -20.32 7.49 -14.55
N ALA A 92 -19.47 6.53 -14.94
CA ALA A 92 -19.14 5.37 -14.09
C ALA A 92 -18.55 5.80 -12.73
N LEU A 93 -17.59 6.74 -12.73
CA LEU A 93 -17.00 7.27 -11.49
C LEU A 93 -18.02 8.03 -10.65
N LEU A 94 -18.94 8.76 -11.28
CA LEU A 94 -20.01 9.47 -10.59
C LEU A 94 -20.98 8.49 -9.91
N GLU A 95 -21.38 7.42 -10.59
CA GLU A 95 -22.23 6.38 -10.03
C GLU A 95 -21.58 5.69 -8.81
N ILE A 96 -20.28 5.39 -8.88
CA ILE A 96 -19.51 4.83 -7.74
C ILE A 96 -19.52 5.82 -6.55
N SER A 97 -19.38 7.12 -6.81
CA SER A 97 -19.47 8.16 -5.77
C SER A 97 -20.86 8.19 -5.13
N GLN A 98 -21.93 8.16 -5.94
CA GLN A 98 -23.31 8.17 -5.45
C GLN A 98 -23.64 6.93 -4.60
N LEU A 99 -23.14 5.76 -5.01
CA LEU A 99 -23.27 4.52 -4.24
C LEU A 99 -22.47 4.58 -2.94
N SER A 100 -21.32 5.23 -2.93
CA SER A 100 -20.54 5.45 -1.71
C SER A 100 -21.29 6.31 -0.69
N ASP A 101 -21.99 7.36 -1.14
CA ASP A 101 -22.81 8.19 -0.27
C ASP A 101 -24.06 7.45 0.21
N SER A 102 -24.69 6.67 -0.67
CA SER A 102 -25.83 5.81 -0.32
C SER A 102 -25.45 4.74 0.71
N ALA A 103 -24.29 4.10 0.55
CA ALA A 103 -23.78 3.12 1.51
C ALA A 103 -23.55 3.73 2.90
N ARG A 104 -22.96 4.95 2.97
CA ARG A 104 -22.81 5.67 4.24
C ARG A 104 -24.15 5.99 4.90
N ALA A 105 -25.14 6.39 4.11
CA ALA A 105 -26.49 6.66 4.59
C ALA A 105 -27.18 5.37 5.11
N GLU A 106 -27.04 4.25 4.40
CA GLU A 106 -27.57 2.94 4.80
C GLU A 106 -26.99 2.46 6.14
N HIS A 107 -25.68 2.59 6.34
CA HIS A 107 -25.00 2.24 7.61
C HIS A 107 -25.55 3.01 8.82
N THR A 108 -26.14 4.19 8.60
CA THR A 108 -26.74 5.01 9.66
C THR A 108 -28.18 4.59 10.00
N LEU A 109 -28.82 3.77 9.15
CA LEU A 109 -30.24 3.42 9.20
C LEU A 109 -30.50 1.90 9.39
N ASP A 110 -29.53 1.14 9.89
CA ASP A 110 -29.56 -0.33 9.96
C ASP A 110 -29.74 -1.02 8.57
N GLY A 111 -29.26 -0.36 7.51
CA GLY A 111 -29.35 -0.83 6.13
C GLY A 111 -28.53 -2.10 5.87
N ARG A 112 -29.02 -2.97 4.98
CA ARG A 112 -28.46 -4.31 4.71
C ARG A 112 -27.16 -4.32 3.87
N GLY A 113 -26.54 -3.16 3.61
CA GLY A 113 -25.32 -3.03 2.81
C GLY A 113 -25.56 -3.22 1.30
N HIS A 114 -26.74 -2.90 0.79
CA HIS A 114 -27.07 -3.08 -0.62
C HIS A 114 -26.29 -2.10 -1.51
N ALA A 115 -26.22 -0.83 -1.10
CA ALA A 115 -25.45 0.17 -1.82
C ALA A 115 -23.93 -0.09 -1.76
N GLU A 116 -23.44 -0.66 -0.65
CA GLU A 116 -22.05 -1.08 -0.53
C GLU A 116 -21.71 -2.20 -1.51
N HIS A 117 -22.55 -3.23 -1.59
CA HIS A 117 -22.33 -4.32 -2.53
C HIS A 117 -22.37 -3.85 -3.99
N ALA A 118 -23.36 -3.03 -4.36
CA ALA A 118 -23.46 -2.47 -5.71
C ALA A 118 -22.28 -1.55 -6.05
N ARG A 119 -21.73 -0.81 -5.07
CA ARG A 119 -20.51 -0.02 -5.24
C ARG A 119 -19.33 -0.94 -5.55
N ASP A 120 -19.15 -1.99 -4.76
CA ASP A 120 -18.02 -2.90 -4.88
C ASP A 120 -18.06 -3.65 -6.21
N GLU A 121 -19.24 -4.15 -6.63
CA GLU A 121 -19.42 -4.77 -7.96
C GLU A 121 -19.04 -3.82 -9.11
N LYS A 122 -19.43 -2.53 -9.03
CA LYS A 122 -19.05 -1.54 -10.04
C LYS A 122 -17.57 -1.19 -10.00
N LEU A 123 -16.97 -1.14 -8.81
CA LEU A 123 -15.54 -0.90 -8.67
C LEU A 123 -14.73 -2.07 -9.25
N ASP A 124 -15.16 -3.30 -8.99
CA ASP A 124 -14.52 -4.52 -9.52
C ASP A 124 -14.62 -4.57 -11.04
N ALA A 125 -15.79 -4.25 -11.61
CA ALA A 125 -15.96 -4.15 -13.06
C ALA A 125 -15.04 -3.09 -13.68
N LEU A 126 -14.95 -1.90 -13.07
CA LEU A 126 -14.04 -0.85 -13.55
C LEU A 126 -12.57 -1.30 -13.46
N ILE A 127 -12.18 -1.96 -12.38
CA ILE A 127 -10.81 -2.48 -12.22
C ILE A 127 -10.50 -3.52 -13.29
N GLU A 128 -11.44 -4.42 -13.60
CA GLU A 128 -11.27 -5.41 -14.66
C GLU A 128 -11.12 -4.75 -16.04
N ASP A 129 -11.94 -3.74 -16.34
CA ASP A 129 -11.85 -2.96 -17.59
C ASP A 129 -10.52 -2.20 -17.72
N LEU A 130 -9.87 -1.87 -16.61
CA LEU A 130 -8.53 -1.29 -16.56
C LEU A 130 -7.39 -2.31 -16.71
N GLY A 131 -7.71 -3.60 -16.82
CA GLY A 131 -6.76 -4.71 -16.96
C GLY A 131 -6.53 -5.53 -15.69
N GLY A 132 -7.37 -5.34 -14.67
CA GLY A 132 -7.36 -6.11 -13.42
C GLY A 132 -6.37 -5.61 -12.37
N ALA A 133 -6.62 -5.96 -11.12
CA ALA A 133 -5.71 -5.67 -9.99
C ALA A 133 -4.89 -6.90 -9.58
N GLU A 134 -5.06 -8.04 -10.24
CA GLU A 134 -4.28 -9.24 -9.98
C GLU A 134 -2.91 -9.16 -10.65
N GLN A 135 -1.88 -9.32 -9.84
CA GLN A 135 -0.53 -9.45 -10.35
C GLN A 135 -0.17 -10.93 -10.52
N GLN A 136 0.00 -11.37 -11.78
CA GLN A 136 0.49 -12.71 -12.05
C GLN A 136 1.99 -12.81 -11.72
N LEU A 137 2.31 -13.71 -10.79
CA LEU A 137 3.69 -14.01 -10.41
C LEU A 137 4.11 -15.36 -10.98
N THR A 138 5.30 -15.41 -11.57
CA THR A 138 5.93 -16.70 -11.88
C THR A 138 6.25 -17.42 -10.56
N PHE A 139 6.40 -18.74 -10.60
CA PHE A 139 6.79 -19.53 -9.42
C PHE A 139 8.04 -18.96 -8.73
N THR A 140 9.05 -18.55 -9.51
CA THR A 140 10.28 -17.96 -8.98
C THR A 140 10.03 -16.62 -8.29
N HIS A 141 9.22 -15.73 -8.89
CA HIS A 141 8.89 -14.43 -8.29
C HIS A 141 8.04 -14.60 -7.03
N ALA A 142 7.09 -15.55 -7.03
CA ALA A 142 6.31 -15.87 -5.84
C ALA A 142 7.21 -16.31 -4.68
N TRP A 143 8.21 -17.17 -4.94
CA TRP A 143 9.19 -17.56 -3.92
C TRP A 143 10.05 -16.40 -3.42
N GLN A 144 10.44 -15.47 -4.29
CA GLN A 144 11.16 -14.27 -3.88
C GLN A 144 10.32 -13.37 -2.96
N VAL A 145 9.00 -13.25 -3.21
CA VAL A 145 8.09 -12.53 -2.30
C VAL A 145 8.01 -13.25 -0.96
N VAL A 146 7.86 -14.57 -0.95
CA VAL A 146 7.82 -15.36 0.30
C VAL A 146 9.10 -15.22 1.10
N ASP A 147 10.28 -15.31 0.47
CA ASP A 147 11.57 -15.11 1.13
C ASP A 147 11.71 -13.69 1.68
N ALA A 148 11.31 -12.68 0.90
CA ALA A 148 11.28 -11.29 1.32
C ALA A 148 10.38 -11.06 2.55
N LEU A 149 9.18 -11.62 2.55
CA LEU A 149 8.24 -11.57 3.68
C LEU A 149 8.81 -12.28 4.91
N ALA A 150 9.42 -13.45 4.74
CA ALA A 150 10.03 -14.21 5.83
C ALA A 150 11.19 -13.44 6.47
N ARG A 151 12.06 -12.83 5.65
CA ARG A 151 13.15 -11.97 6.13
C ARG A 151 12.63 -10.72 6.84
N ALA A 152 11.58 -10.08 6.31
CA ALA A 152 10.96 -8.92 6.93
C ALA A 152 10.29 -9.26 8.27
N ALA A 153 9.69 -10.44 8.40
CA ALA A 153 9.10 -10.93 9.65
C ALA A 153 10.15 -11.16 10.75
N GLY A 154 11.38 -11.51 10.37
CA GLY A 154 12.43 -11.92 11.29
C GLY A 154 12.20 -13.31 11.90
N PRO A 155 13.08 -13.77 12.81
CA PRO A 155 12.96 -15.09 13.41
C PRO A 155 11.65 -15.22 14.20
N ARG A 156 10.87 -16.28 13.94
CA ARG A 156 9.71 -16.64 14.76
C ARG A 156 10.20 -17.00 16.16
N ILE A 157 10.00 -16.14 17.14
CA ILE A 157 10.16 -16.51 18.55
C ILE A 157 8.97 -17.43 18.88
N PRO A 158 9.19 -18.70 19.26
CA PRO A 158 8.09 -19.57 19.69
C PRO A 158 7.35 -18.89 20.85
N ARG A 159 6.04 -18.69 20.70
CA ARG A 159 5.22 -18.26 21.84
C ARG A 159 5.18 -19.44 22.82
N GLN A 160 5.69 -19.26 24.04
CA GLN A 160 5.49 -20.22 25.14
C GLN A 160 3.97 -20.41 25.32
N GLY A 161 3.47 -21.53 24.83
CA GLY A 161 2.05 -21.87 24.77
C GLY A 161 1.82 -23.21 24.09
N ASP A 162 2.67 -23.56 23.11
CA ASP A 162 2.59 -24.85 22.39
C ASP A 162 3.15 -26.06 23.18
N THR A 163 3.49 -25.91 24.46
CA THR A 163 4.06 -26.98 25.30
C THR A 163 3.17 -27.47 26.44
N GLN A 164 1.90 -27.08 26.53
CA GLN A 164 0.95 -27.70 27.46
C GLN A 164 0.00 -28.66 26.73
N GLY A 165 0.54 -29.82 26.34
CA GLY A 165 -0.25 -30.91 25.76
C GLY A 165 0.49 -32.24 25.60
N ALA A 166 1.62 -32.43 26.29
CA ALA A 166 2.37 -33.68 26.24
C ALA A 166 3.04 -33.97 27.58
N VAL A 167 2.24 -34.24 28.61
CA VAL A 167 2.66 -35.15 29.69
C VAL A 167 1.45 -36.00 30.05
N ALA A 168 1.68 -37.31 30.01
CA ALA A 168 0.76 -38.40 30.31
C ALA A 168 0.26 -38.39 31.76
#